data_AF-Q59UI3-F1
#
_entry.id   AF-Q59UI3-F1
#
_cell.length_a   1.000
_cell.length_b   1.000
_cell.length_c   1.000
_cell.angle_alpha   90.00
_cell.angle_beta   90.00
_cell.angle_gamma   90.00
#
_symmetry.space_group_name_H-M   'P 1'
#
loop_
_entity.id
_entity.type
_entity.pdbx_description
1 polymer ?
#
loop_
_entity_poly.entity_id
_entity_poly.type
_entity_poly.pdbx_seq_one_letter_code
_entity_poly.pdbx_strand_id
1 'polypeptide(L)'
;MSSVRKIAAYLERKEDLSQEYNSLKEVFKDEPDYEGLANVFEILKFLDQLIYEYHVHKSYLQCTKGPINDFERKLLAEMEKTIKQLEDDVSLPYLIENAQNLALIRRELFENAHEGGRLIHAYELQNPSSKMMIRSSQPSRPFTTLSDQLHSSKSTPSHSKSPLQLSSNVSEHHALIQSPKEMRNLARAMTWSKRCTDIVFEAGKLDANLTQKYQYISSHIEDEFGYQFCRDFSRYLYLHYIEGDAAKFREDFDKAYIKYLDFSTQKVSELIEKDLKINRKVCRYGIWLREIFQRTYGKITEPPENFLYTDH
;
A
#
# COMPACT_ATOMS: atom_id res chain seq x y z
N MET A 1 24.11 7.01 14.69
CA MET A 1 24.58 5.70 15.19
C MET A 1 23.51 4.97 16.01
N SER A 2 23.00 5.55 17.11
CA SER A 2 21.99 4.87 17.98
C SER A 2 20.64 4.61 17.29
N SER A 3 20.11 5.57 16.52
CA SER A 3 18.81 5.42 15.84
C SER A 3 18.81 4.32 14.78
N VAL A 4 19.87 4.21 13.98
CA VAL A 4 20.01 3.16 12.95
C VAL A 4 20.00 1.76 13.58
N ARG A 5 20.75 1.54 14.67
CA ARG A 5 20.73 0.25 15.39
C ARG A 5 19.36 -0.07 15.95
N LYS A 6 18.67 0.93 16.49
CA LYS A 6 17.32 0.76 17.04
C LYS A 6 16.30 0.41 15.95
N ILE A 7 16.37 1.05 14.78
CA ILE A 7 15.53 0.75 13.62
C ILE A 7 15.81 -0.67 13.10
N ALA A 8 17.09 -1.06 12.99
CA ALA A 8 17.46 -2.40 12.55
C ALA A 8 16.91 -3.49 13.49
N ALA A 9 17.11 -3.34 14.81
CA ALA A 9 16.57 -4.29 15.79
C ALA A 9 15.03 -4.34 15.79
N TYR A 10 14.36 -3.21 15.55
CA TYR A 10 12.91 -3.16 15.40
C TYR A 10 12.42 -3.94 14.17
N LEU A 11 13.12 -3.80 13.03
CA LEU A 11 12.79 -4.49 11.78
C LEU A 11 13.04 -6.00 11.90
N GLU A 12 14.17 -6.38 12.49
CA GLU A 12 14.48 -7.78 12.79
C GLU A 12 13.39 -8.40 13.67
N ARG A 13 13.01 -7.72 14.76
CA ARG A 13 11.91 -8.21 15.61
C ARG A 13 10.58 -8.34 14.87
N LYS A 14 10.26 -7.40 13.97
CA LYS A 14 9.04 -7.47 13.16
C LYS A 14 9.06 -8.69 12.24
N GLU A 15 10.20 -8.98 11.63
CA GLU A 15 10.36 -10.13 10.74
C GLU A 15 10.25 -11.45 11.50
N ASP A 16 10.93 -11.57 12.65
CA ASP A 16 10.81 -12.74 13.52
C ASP A 16 9.35 -13.00 13.91
N LEU A 17 8.64 -11.96 14.36
CA LEU A 17 7.21 -12.05 14.69
C LEU A 17 6.37 -12.48 13.49
N SER A 18 6.68 -11.99 12.29
CA SER A 18 5.94 -12.33 11.07
C SER A 18 6.17 -13.80 10.67
N GLN A 19 7.39 -14.31 10.84
CA GLN A 19 7.71 -15.72 10.59
C GLN A 19 7.04 -16.63 11.61
N GLU A 20 7.14 -16.31 12.90
CA GLU A 20 6.45 -17.01 13.98
C GLU A 20 4.93 -17.02 13.74
N TYR A 21 4.35 -15.87 13.38
CA TYR A 21 2.94 -15.75 13.04
C TYR A 21 2.55 -16.68 11.90
N ASN A 22 3.27 -16.65 10.78
CA ASN A 22 2.95 -17.48 9.61
C ASN A 22 3.03 -18.99 9.93
N SER A 23 3.93 -19.39 10.82
CA SER A 23 4.07 -20.79 11.24
C SER A 23 2.87 -21.33 12.01
N LEU A 24 2.04 -20.46 12.61
CA LEU A 24 0.85 -20.87 13.36
C LEU A 24 -0.22 -21.52 12.48
N LYS A 25 -0.19 -21.26 11.17
CA LYS A 25 -1.08 -21.93 10.21
C LYS A 25 -0.92 -23.45 10.25
N GLU A 26 0.29 -23.94 10.49
CA GLU A 26 0.61 -25.37 10.51
C GLU A 26 0.02 -26.09 11.72
N VAL A 27 -0.40 -25.37 12.75
CA VAL A 27 -1.09 -25.93 13.93
C VAL A 27 -2.42 -26.59 13.51
N PHE A 28 -3.05 -26.09 12.45
CA PHE A 28 -4.35 -26.57 11.99
C PHE A 28 -4.25 -27.72 10.98
N LYS A 29 -3.03 -28.14 10.57
CA LYS A 29 -2.85 -29.08 9.44
C LYS A 29 -3.53 -30.44 9.62
N ASP A 30 -3.69 -30.87 10.87
CA ASP A 30 -4.26 -32.16 11.24
C ASP A 30 -5.77 -32.04 11.58
N GLU A 31 -6.35 -30.84 11.49
CA GLU A 31 -7.78 -30.61 11.72
C GLU A 31 -8.65 -31.09 10.53
N PRO A 32 -9.84 -31.66 10.78
CA PRO A 32 -10.73 -32.15 9.73
C PRO A 32 -11.12 -31.10 8.68
N ASP A 33 -11.18 -29.83 9.06
CA ASP A 33 -11.48 -28.69 8.18
C ASP A 33 -10.25 -27.76 8.01
N TYR A 34 -9.08 -28.34 7.75
CA TYR A 34 -7.86 -27.54 7.52
C TYR A 34 -8.03 -26.48 6.42
N GLU A 35 -8.74 -26.78 5.31
CA GLU A 35 -8.92 -25.80 4.22
C GLU A 35 -9.75 -24.60 4.68
N GLY A 36 -10.85 -24.83 5.40
CA GLY A 36 -11.65 -23.76 6.01
C GLY A 36 -10.83 -22.92 6.98
N LEU A 37 -10.11 -23.57 7.90
CA LEU A 37 -9.27 -22.90 8.90
C LEU A 37 -8.11 -22.13 8.29
N ALA A 38 -7.45 -22.70 7.26
CA ALA A 38 -6.39 -22.04 6.51
C ALA A 38 -6.91 -20.76 5.84
N ASN A 39 -8.12 -20.79 5.26
CA ASN A 39 -8.72 -19.59 4.68
C ASN A 39 -9.03 -18.52 5.74
N VAL A 40 -9.61 -18.91 6.88
CA VAL A 40 -9.87 -17.98 8.00
C VAL A 40 -8.56 -17.40 8.55
N PHE A 41 -7.49 -18.20 8.61
CA PHE A 41 -6.16 -17.74 9.03
C PHE A 41 -5.57 -16.69 8.06
N GLU A 42 -5.74 -16.85 6.74
CA GLU A 42 -5.31 -15.83 5.78
C GLU A 42 -6.11 -14.53 5.91
N ILE A 43 -7.41 -14.60 6.23
CA ILE A 43 -8.23 -13.42 6.52
C ILE A 43 -7.73 -12.74 7.80
N LEU A 44 -7.47 -13.52 8.85
CA LEU A 44 -6.91 -13.00 10.10
C LEU A 44 -5.56 -12.30 9.86
N LYS A 45 -4.68 -12.89 9.05
CA LYS A 45 -3.40 -12.27 8.69
C LYS A 45 -3.58 -10.91 8.01
N PHE A 46 -4.54 -10.82 7.09
CA PHE A 46 -4.86 -9.55 6.43
C PHE A 46 -5.42 -8.51 7.42
N LEU A 47 -6.31 -8.94 8.31
CA LEU A 47 -6.83 -8.11 9.40
C LEU A 47 -5.71 -7.59 10.30
N ASP A 48 -4.83 -8.47 10.78
CA ASP A 48 -3.72 -8.10 11.67
C ASP A 48 -2.71 -7.18 10.99
N GLN A 49 -2.46 -7.34 9.68
CA GLN A 49 -1.67 -6.40 8.90
C GLN A 49 -2.31 -5.01 8.88
N LEU A 50 -3.62 -4.94 8.64
CA LEU A 50 -4.35 -3.66 8.64
C LEU A 50 -4.37 -3.00 10.02
N ILE A 51 -4.56 -3.78 11.10
CA ILE A 51 -4.45 -3.32 12.49
C ILE A 51 -3.05 -2.78 12.75
N TYR A 52 -2.01 -3.50 12.33
CA TYR A 52 -0.62 -3.08 12.50
C TYR A 52 -0.37 -1.72 11.83
N GLU A 53 -0.76 -1.57 10.56
CA GLU A 53 -0.64 -0.30 9.83
C GLU A 53 -1.40 0.83 10.53
N TYR A 54 -2.64 0.58 10.94
CA TYR A 54 -3.45 1.54 11.68
C TYR A 54 -2.75 2.02 12.95
N HIS A 55 -2.17 1.10 13.74
CA HIS A 55 -1.47 1.44 14.98
C HIS A 55 -0.13 2.14 14.74
N VAL A 56 0.59 1.84 13.65
CA VAL A 56 1.77 2.61 13.23
C VAL A 56 1.38 4.05 12.93
N HIS A 57 0.34 4.27 12.11
CA HIS A 57 -0.16 5.61 11.77
C HIS A 57 -0.62 6.37 13.00
N LYS A 58 -1.42 5.73 13.86
CA LYS A 58 -1.93 6.32 15.10
C LYS A 58 -0.80 6.72 16.05
N SER A 59 0.18 5.83 16.25
CA SER A 59 1.35 6.09 17.11
C SER A 59 2.22 7.23 16.58
N TYR A 60 2.46 7.25 15.26
CA TYR A 60 3.17 8.34 14.60
C TYR A 60 2.46 9.69 14.83
N LEU A 61 1.15 9.76 14.57
CA LEU A 61 0.38 10.99 14.74
C LEU A 61 0.37 11.47 16.20
N GLN A 62 0.23 10.56 17.16
CA GLN A 62 0.35 10.86 18.59
C GLN A 62 1.71 11.49 18.95
N CYS A 63 2.78 11.00 18.32
CA CYS A 63 4.14 11.48 18.57
C CYS A 63 4.43 12.85 17.94
N THR A 64 3.84 13.14 16.77
CA THR A 64 3.98 14.46 16.13
C THR A 64 3.33 15.59 16.92
N LYS A 65 2.36 15.29 17.80
CA LYS A 65 1.57 16.24 18.61
C LYS A 65 0.89 17.38 17.82
N GLY A 66 0.90 17.33 16.49
CA GLY A 66 0.26 18.34 15.66
C GLY A 66 -1.22 18.03 15.43
N PRO A 67 -2.01 19.01 14.94
CA PRO A 67 -3.39 18.76 14.57
C PRO A 67 -3.44 17.68 13.48
N ILE A 68 -4.39 16.76 13.64
CA ILE A 68 -4.73 15.76 12.62
C ILE A 68 -5.52 16.49 11.53
N ASN A 69 -5.11 16.33 10.27
CA ASN A 69 -5.83 16.91 9.13
C ASN A 69 -7.03 16.04 8.71
N ASP A 70 -7.88 16.54 7.82
CA ASP A 70 -9.09 15.81 7.42
C ASP A 70 -8.81 14.54 6.62
N PHE A 71 -7.69 14.50 5.89
CA PHE A 71 -7.26 13.32 5.16
C PHE A 71 -6.85 12.20 6.12
N GLU A 72 -6.01 12.51 7.11
CA GLU A 72 -5.57 11.59 8.16
C GLU A 72 -6.76 11.06 8.97
N ARG A 73 -7.72 11.92 9.32
CA ARG A 73 -8.97 11.51 9.98
C ARG A 73 -9.77 10.52 9.14
N LYS A 74 -9.97 10.81 7.85
CA LYS A 74 -10.71 9.93 6.94
C LYS A 74 -10.02 8.59 6.74
N LEU A 75 -8.70 8.62 6.53
CA LEU A 75 -7.89 7.40 6.39
C LEU A 75 -8.03 6.50 7.62
N LEU A 76 -7.80 7.04 8.82
CA LEU A 76 -7.94 6.26 10.05
C LEU A 76 -9.37 5.73 10.26
N ALA A 77 -10.39 6.53 9.95
CA ALA A 77 -11.78 6.11 10.07
C ALA A 77 -12.15 4.99 9.08
N GLU A 78 -11.63 5.04 7.85
CA GLU A 78 -11.81 3.98 6.85
C GLU A 78 -11.09 2.69 7.25
N MET A 79 -9.88 2.80 7.81
CA MET A 79 -9.16 1.66 8.37
C MET A 79 -9.94 1.04 9.53
N GLU A 80 -10.38 1.82 10.52
CA GLU A 80 -11.20 1.34 11.65
C GLU A 80 -12.48 0.64 11.18
N LYS A 81 -13.17 1.20 10.20
CA LYS A 81 -14.37 0.60 9.63
C LYS A 81 -14.07 -0.77 9.01
N THR A 82 -12.98 -0.86 8.24
CA THR A 82 -12.57 -2.10 7.56
C THR A 82 -12.09 -3.15 8.56
N ILE A 83 -11.32 -2.73 9.58
CA ILE A 83 -10.90 -3.59 10.70
C ILE A 83 -12.12 -4.21 11.37
N LYS A 84 -13.11 -3.39 11.73
CA LYS A 84 -14.34 -3.88 12.39
C LYS A 84 -15.10 -4.90 11.53
N GLN A 85 -15.24 -4.63 10.23
CA GLN A 85 -15.90 -5.57 9.31
C GLN A 85 -15.17 -6.92 9.23
N LEU A 86 -13.84 -6.90 9.18
CA LEU A 86 -13.02 -8.11 9.15
C LEU A 86 -12.98 -8.84 10.50
N GLU A 87 -13.03 -8.13 11.62
CA GLU A 87 -13.14 -8.71 12.96
C GLU A 87 -14.44 -9.50 13.11
N ASP A 88 -15.56 -8.98 12.56
CA ASP A 88 -16.85 -9.68 12.55
C ASP A 88 -16.83 -10.95 11.67
N ASP A 89 -16.02 -10.96 10.60
CA ASP A 89 -15.89 -12.09 9.67
C ASP A 89 -14.94 -13.19 10.17
N VAL A 90 -14.02 -12.89 11.09
CA VAL A 90 -13.05 -13.85 11.63
C VAL A 90 -13.53 -14.40 12.97
N SER A 91 -13.69 -15.73 13.06
CA SER A 91 -13.95 -16.42 14.34
C SER A 91 -12.69 -16.48 15.22
N LEU A 92 -12.30 -15.32 15.73
CA LEU A 92 -11.11 -15.12 16.57
C LEU A 92 -11.03 -16.04 17.79
N PRO A 93 -12.12 -16.30 18.55
CA PRO A 93 -12.06 -17.17 19.73
C PRO A 93 -11.52 -18.57 19.40
N TYR A 94 -12.00 -19.17 18.31
CA TYR A 94 -11.58 -20.51 17.90
C TYR A 94 -10.09 -20.54 17.50
N LEU A 95 -9.61 -19.54 16.75
CA LEU A 95 -8.20 -19.49 16.36
C LEU A 95 -7.28 -19.32 17.57
N ILE A 96 -7.66 -18.49 18.54
CA ILE A 96 -6.87 -18.24 19.75
C ILE A 96 -6.81 -19.47 20.66
N GLU A 97 -7.93 -20.20 20.80
CA GLU A 97 -7.98 -21.43 21.62
C GLU A 97 -7.04 -22.53 21.09
N ASN A 98 -6.91 -22.64 19.76
CA ASN A 98 -6.12 -23.69 19.12
C ASN A 98 -4.66 -23.28 18.86
N ALA A 99 -4.39 -22.00 18.59
CA ALA A 99 -3.05 -21.48 18.40
C ALA A 99 -2.58 -20.71 19.65
N GLN A 100 -2.04 -21.42 20.64
CA GLN A 100 -1.67 -20.86 21.96
C GLN A 100 -0.79 -19.59 21.89
N ASN A 101 0.10 -19.50 20.90
CA ASN A 101 0.99 -18.35 20.74
C ASN A 101 0.38 -17.20 19.93
N LEU A 102 -0.80 -17.39 19.31
CA LEU A 102 -1.42 -16.36 18.47
C LEU A 102 -1.72 -15.09 19.24
N ALA A 103 -2.32 -15.21 20.44
CA ALA A 103 -2.63 -14.05 21.27
C ALA A 103 -1.36 -13.29 21.70
N LEU A 104 -0.28 -14.02 22.00
CA LEU A 104 1.01 -13.43 22.35
C LEU A 104 1.63 -12.69 21.16
N ILE A 105 1.73 -13.35 20.00
CA ILE A 105 2.33 -12.76 18.80
C ILE A 105 1.53 -11.54 18.34
N ARG A 106 0.19 -11.58 18.38
CA ARG A 106 -0.65 -10.41 18.04
C ARG A 106 -0.41 -9.24 18.99
N ARG A 107 -0.26 -9.50 20.29
CA ARG A 107 0.11 -8.47 21.27
C ARG A 107 1.48 -7.87 20.97
N GLU A 108 2.45 -8.70 20.65
CA GLU A 108 3.81 -8.24 20.34
C GLU A 108 3.89 -7.48 19.01
N LEU A 109 3.12 -7.89 18.00
CA LEU A 109 2.93 -7.13 16.75
C LEU A 109 2.30 -5.76 17.03
N PHE A 110 1.32 -5.69 17.94
CA PHE A 110 0.72 -4.43 18.36
C PHE A 110 1.74 -3.51 19.08
N GLU A 111 2.53 -4.04 20.01
CA GLU A 111 3.58 -3.30 20.71
C GLU A 111 4.68 -2.83 19.73
N ASN A 112 5.04 -3.70 18.78
CA ASN A 112 5.95 -3.38 17.69
C ASN A 112 5.38 -2.25 16.81
N ALA A 113 4.13 -2.31 16.37
CA ALA A 113 3.48 -1.23 15.60
C ALA A 113 3.55 0.13 16.30
N HIS A 114 3.31 0.14 17.62
CA HIS A 114 3.43 1.35 18.43
C HIS A 114 4.87 1.89 18.50
N GLU A 115 5.88 1.03 18.59
CA GLU A 115 7.28 1.44 18.46
C GLU A 115 7.61 1.93 17.04
N GLY A 116 7.03 1.31 16.01
CA GLY A 116 7.21 1.69 14.61
C GLY A 116 6.85 3.14 14.33
N GLY A 117 5.65 3.57 14.74
CA GLY A 117 5.23 4.96 14.60
C GLY A 117 6.13 5.96 15.35
N ARG A 118 6.61 5.57 16.54
CA ARG A 118 7.57 6.35 17.33
C ARG A 118 8.92 6.50 16.64
N LEU A 119 9.43 5.41 16.06
CA LEU A 119 10.70 5.38 15.35
C LEU A 119 10.66 6.21 14.07
N ILE A 120 9.56 6.15 13.31
CA ILE A 120 9.37 6.98 12.11
C ILE A 120 9.44 8.46 12.49
N HIS A 121 8.68 8.88 13.50
CA HIS A 121 8.71 10.27 13.96
C HIS A 121 10.11 10.69 14.47
N ALA A 122 10.77 9.85 15.27
CA ALA A 122 12.11 10.13 15.75
C ALA A 122 13.14 10.22 14.61
N TYR A 123 12.97 9.43 13.56
CA TYR A 123 13.80 9.46 12.37
C TYR A 123 13.59 10.75 11.56
N GLU A 124 12.35 11.20 11.39
CA GLU A 124 12.03 12.48 10.72
C GLU A 124 12.55 13.69 11.48
N LEU A 125 12.53 13.67 12.82
CA LEU A 125 13.14 14.74 13.63
C LEU A 125 14.66 14.83 13.41
N GLN A 126 15.32 13.69 13.22
CA GLN A 126 16.76 13.64 12.91
C GLN A 126 17.04 13.95 11.44
N ASN A 127 16.08 13.68 10.56
CA ASN A 127 16.22 13.84 9.11
C ASN A 127 14.99 14.60 8.56
N PRO A 128 14.93 15.94 8.72
CA PRO A 128 13.76 16.73 8.31
C PRO A 128 13.46 16.69 6.81
N SER A 129 14.47 16.37 5.99
CA SER A 129 14.33 16.12 4.55
C SER A 129 13.59 14.83 4.22
N SER A 130 13.51 13.90 5.18
CA SER A 130 12.94 12.56 5.00
C SER A 130 11.50 12.47 5.50
N LYS A 131 10.73 13.59 5.53
CA LYS A 131 9.31 13.55 5.87
C LYS A 131 8.63 12.46 5.07
N MET A 132 8.27 11.37 5.73
CA MET A 132 7.51 10.30 5.11
C MET A 132 6.12 10.85 4.80
N MET A 133 5.51 10.33 3.72
CA MET A 133 4.18 10.71 3.24
C MET A 133 3.03 10.50 4.26
N ILE A 134 3.31 10.16 5.52
CA ILE A 134 2.29 9.97 6.55
C ILE A 134 1.56 11.29 6.84
N ARG A 135 2.28 12.41 6.93
CA ARG A 135 1.65 13.74 6.82
C ARG A 135 1.58 14.09 5.34
N SER A 136 0.40 13.94 4.73
CA SER A 136 0.14 14.55 3.43
C SER A 136 0.37 16.06 3.57
N SER A 137 1.46 16.56 2.99
CA SER A 137 1.66 18.00 2.88
C SER A 137 0.59 18.53 1.95
N GLN A 138 -0.47 19.14 2.50
CA GLN A 138 -1.36 19.95 1.68
C GLN A 138 -0.49 20.99 0.94
N PRO A 139 -0.77 21.27 -0.34
CA PRO A 139 -0.08 22.32 -1.05
C PRO A 139 -0.33 23.62 -0.29
N SER A 140 0.75 24.25 0.15
CA SER A 140 0.77 25.55 0.81
C SER A 140 0.00 26.53 -0.07
N ARG A 141 -1.27 26.77 0.24
CA ARG A 141 -1.96 27.95 -0.29
C ARG A 141 -1.23 29.17 0.31
N PRO A 142 -0.75 30.10 -0.52
CA PRO A 142 -0.10 31.28 0.01
C PRO A 142 -1.18 32.14 0.67
N PHE A 143 -1.22 32.12 2.00
CA PHE A 143 -1.86 33.20 2.74
C PHE A 143 -0.94 34.41 2.66
N THR A 144 -1.14 35.18 1.59
CA THR A 144 -0.85 36.61 1.58
C THR A 144 -1.66 37.27 2.68
N THR A 145 -1.01 37.63 3.77
CA THR A 145 -1.39 38.81 4.55
C THR A 145 -0.10 39.50 4.96
N LEU A 146 0.19 40.57 4.21
CA LEU A 146 1.13 41.60 4.56
C LEU A 146 0.81 42.10 5.97
N SER A 147 1.81 42.16 6.84
CA SER A 147 1.86 43.16 7.90
C SER A 147 3.33 43.45 8.20
N ASP A 148 3.78 44.50 7.53
CA ASP A 148 4.90 45.40 7.75
C ASP A 148 6.12 44.97 8.57
N GLN A 149 7.20 44.95 7.78
CA GLN A 149 8.57 45.31 8.12
C GLN A 149 8.67 46.36 9.25
N LEU A 150 9.40 46.00 10.31
CA LEU A 150 10.08 46.98 11.14
C LEU A 150 11.55 46.59 11.29
N HIS A 151 12.37 47.57 10.93
CA HIS A 151 13.77 47.50 10.59
C HIS A 151 14.73 47.27 11.79
N SER A 152 15.91 46.75 11.43
CA SER A 152 17.24 47.21 11.87
C SER A 152 17.79 46.79 13.25
N SER A 153 18.71 45.84 13.20
CA SER A 153 19.99 45.85 13.97
C SER A 153 20.95 44.81 13.33
N LYS A 154 21.88 45.20 12.45
CA LYS A 154 23.28 45.61 12.71
C LYS A 154 24.04 44.75 13.74
N SER A 155 24.80 43.76 13.23
CA SER A 155 26.13 43.39 13.73
C SER A 155 26.95 42.63 12.67
N THR A 156 28.05 43.25 12.27
CA THR A 156 29.24 42.71 11.55
C THR A 156 30.38 42.50 12.58
N PRO A 157 31.60 42.08 12.22
CA PRO A 157 32.04 40.79 11.66
C PRO A 157 33.26 40.22 12.45
N SER A 158 33.66 38.96 12.24
CA SER A 158 35.07 38.55 12.50
C SER A 158 35.51 37.32 11.72
N HIS A 159 36.52 37.57 10.87
CA HIS A 159 37.55 36.72 10.28
C HIS A 159 37.72 35.25 10.75
N SER A 160 37.94 34.33 9.79
CA SER A 160 39.31 33.91 9.42
C SER A 160 39.37 32.87 8.28
N LYS A 161 40.22 33.20 7.30
CA LYS A 161 41.16 32.38 6.49
C LYS A 161 40.71 31.02 5.88
N SER A 162 40.67 31.07 4.55
CA SER A 162 40.67 30.03 3.50
C SER A 162 41.72 28.91 3.65
N PRO A 163 41.53 27.72 3.02
CA PRO A 163 41.96 27.54 1.60
C PRO A 163 41.04 26.69 0.68
N LEU A 164 40.99 27.12 -0.59
CA LEU A 164 41.05 26.36 -1.86
C LEU A 164 40.20 25.07 -2.01
N GLN A 165 39.11 25.11 -2.78
CA GLN A 165 39.02 24.85 -4.23
C GLN A 165 39.11 23.38 -4.66
N LEU A 166 37.93 22.88 -5.08
CA LEU A 166 37.62 21.93 -6.15
C LEU A 166 38.54 20.70 -6.34
N SER A 167 38.01 19.54 -5.99
CA SER A 167 38.01 18.41 -6.91
C SER A 167 36.58 17.90 -7.10
N SER A 168 36.02 18.24 -8.26
CA SER A 168 34.97 17.50 -8.92
C SER A 168 35.51 16.12 -9.31
N ASN A 169 34.96 15.05 -8.75
CA ASN A 169 34.86 13.74 -9.39
C ASN A 169 33.74 12.97 -8.68
N VAL A 170 32.54 12.98 -9.27
CA VAL A 170 31.94 11.81 -9.95
C VAL A 170 31.30 10.83 -8.96
N SER A 171 29.96 10.86 -8.95
CA SER A 171 29.07 9.78 -8.54
C SER A 171 29.35 9.16 -7.17
N GLU A 172 29.12 9.93 -6.10
CA GLU A 172 28.72 9.32 -4.84
C GLU A 172 27.33 8.71 -5.05
N HIS A 173 27.35 7.42 -5.37
CA HIS A 173 26.31 6.48 -5.02
C HIS A 173 26.01 6.63 -3.52
N HIS A 174 25.24 7.66 -3.15
CA HIS A 174 24.40 7.60 -1.98
C HIS A 174 23.40 6.50 -2.28
N ALA A 175 23.82 5.28 -1.94
CA ALA A 175 22.97 4.16 -1.68
C ALA A 175 21.88 4.69 -0.73
N LEU A 176 20.77 5.09 -1.34
CA LEU A 176 19.48 5.22 -0.68
C LEU A 176 19.36 3.94 0.11
N ILE A 177 19.45 4.11 1.43
CA ILE A 177 19.21 3.10 2.43
C ILE A 177 17.95 2.39 1.96
N GLN A 178 18.14 1.18 1.44
CA GLN A 178 17.05 0.33 1.01
C GLN A 178 16.21 0.13 2.25
N SER A 179 15.08 0.85 2.34
CA SER A 179 14.01 0.43 3.23
C SER A 179 13.83 -1.06 2.92
N PRO A 180 13.91 -1.96 3.91
CA PRO A 180 13.74 -3.37 3.66
C PRO A 180 12.47 -3.54 2.86
N LYS A 181 12.57 -4.40 1.85
CA LYS A 181 11.59 -4.69 0.81
C LYS A 181 10.22 -5.18 1.34
N GLU A 182 9.67 -4.66 2.43
CA GLU A 182 8.53 -5.25 3.15
C GLU A 182 7.46 -4.25 3.61
N MET A 183 7.54 -2.97 3.27
CA MET A 183 6.37 -2.06 3.29
C MET A 183 5.76 -1.94 1.89
N ARG A 184 5.50 -3.08 1.25
CA ARG A 184 5.04 -3.14 -0.14
C ARG A 184 3.54 -2.90 -0.19
N ASN A 185 3.12 -1.72 -0.64
CA ASN A 185 1.71 -1.45 -0.87
C ASN A 185 1.17 -2.46 -1.88
N LEU A 186 0.19 -3.26 -1.47
CA LEU A 186 -0.43 -4.25 -2.35
C LEU A 186 -1.16 -3.54 -3.49
N ALA A 187 -1.08 -4.08 -4.72
CA ALA A 187 -1.82 -3.54 -5.87
C ALA A 187 -3.30 -3.26 -5.58
N ARG A 188 -3.96 -4.12 -4.79
CA ARG A 188 -5.37 -3.97 -4.39
C ARG A 188 -5.66 -2.68 -3.59
N ALA A 189 -4.64 -2.14 -2.90
CA ALA A 189 -4.74 -0.91 -2.11
C ALA A 189 -4.48 0.37 -2.93
N MET A 190 -4.15 0.25 -4.22
CA MET A 190 -3.79 1.40 -5.03
C MET A 190 -4.94 2.34 -5.33
N THR A 191 -4.56 3.56 -5.73
CA THR A 191 -5.43 4.46 -6.51
C THR A 191 -5.08 4.30 -7.99
N TRP A 192 -6.09 4.36 -8.85
CA TRP A 192 -5.89 4.30 -10.30
C TRP A 192 -5.82 5.72 -10.87
N SER A 193 -4.97 5.95 -11.86
CA SER A 193 -4.88 7.25 -12.52
C SER A 193 -4.77 7.07 -14.02
N LYS A 194 -4.97 8.15 -14.78
CA LYS A 194 -4.69 8.16 -16.23
C LYS A 194 -3.30 7.61 -16.55
N ARG A 195 -2.29 7.97 -15.75
CA ARG A 195 -0.91 7.47 -15.94
C ARG A 195 -0.81 5.95 -15.75
N CYS A 196 -1.58 5.35 -14.85
CA CYS A 196 -1.63 3.89 -14.72
C CYS A 196 -2.15 3.23 -16.02
N THR A 197 -3.16 3.84 -16.64
CA THR A 197 -3.72 3.41 -17.92
C THR A 197 -2.73 3.61 -19.06
N ASP A 198 -2.03 4.75 -19.10
CA ASP A 198 -0.97 5.03 -20.08
C ASP A 198 0.14 3.98 -20.04
N ILE A 199 0.60 3.56 -18.85
CA ILE A 199 1.61 2.49 -18.69
C ILE A 199 1.14 1.17 -19.32
N VAL A 200 -0.14 0.82 -19.20
CA VAL A 200 -0.67 -0.40 -19.81
C VAL A 200 -0.71 -0.26 -21.34
N PHE A 201 -1.07 0.92 -21.86
CA PHE A 201 -1.04 1.19 -23.30
C PHE A 201 0.39 1.22 -23.86
N GLU A 202 1.35 1.80 -23.15
CA GLU A 202 2.78 1.75 -23.48
C GLU A 202 3.26 0.31 -23.61
N ALA A 203 2.92 -0.55 -22.63
CA ALA A 203 3.24 -1.97 -22.69
C ALA A 203 2.65 -2.65 -23.94
N GLY A 204 1.44 -2.25 -24.36
CA GLY A 204 0.81 -2.69 -25.61
C GLY A 204 1.65 -2.40 -26.85
N LYS A 205 2.30 -1.23 -26.89
CA LYS A 205 3.11 -0.74 -28.03
C LYS A 205 4.54 -1.28 -28.08
N LEU A 206 5.03 -1.89 -27.00
CA LEU A 206 6.38 -2.46 -26.99
C LEU A 206 6.52 -3.57 -28.04
N ASP A 207 7.62 -3.53 -28.81
CA ASP A 207 8.06 -4.65 -29.63
C ASP A 207 8.78 -5.68 -28.75
N ALA A 208 8.00 -6.39 -27.95
CA ALA A 208 8.47 -7.33 -26.94
C ALA A 208 7.48 -8.50 -26.76
N ASN A 209 7.94 -9.60 -26.17
CA ASN A 209 7.03 -10.72 -25.88
C ASN A 209 6.07 -10.38 -24.71
N LEU A 210 4.97 -11.13 -24.59
CA LEU A 210 3.95 -10.89 -23.55
C LEU A 210 4.53 -10.87 -22.12
N THR A 211 5.53 -11.70 -21.83
CA THR A 211 6.13 -11.74 -20.48
C THR A 211 6.86 -10.44 -20.17
N GLN A 212 7.61 -9.91 -21.13
CA GLN A 212 8.28 -8.61 -21.01
C GLN A 212 7.26 -7.47 -20.91
N LYS A 213 6.13 -7.53 -21.63
CA LYS A 213 5.04 -6.55 -21.51
C LYS A 213 4.41 -6.56 -20.11
N TYR A 214 4.15 -7.73 -19.53
CA TYR A 214 3.62 -7.82 -18.16
C TYR A 214 4.63 -7.31 -17.13
N GLN A 215 5.91 -7.61 -17.34
CA GLN A 215 6.99 -7.11 -16.48
C GLN A 215 7.10 -5.59 -16.56
N TYR A 216 6.96 -5.00 -17.75
CA TYR A 216 6.93 -3.55 -17.93
C TYR A 216 5.83 -2.90 -17.10
N ILE A 217 4.61 -3.44 -17.14
CA ILE A 217 3.48 -2.92 -16.33
C ILE A 217 3.82 -3.00 -14.84
N SER A 218 4.26 -4.18 -14.37
CA SER A 218 4.59 -4.36 -12.96
C SER A 218 5.69 -3.41 -12.49
N SER A 219 6.79 -3.29 -13.25
CA SER A 219 7.94 -2.49 -12.85
C SER A 219 7.63 -1.00 -12.89
N HIS A 220 6.98 -0.49 -13.93
CA HIS A 220 6.68 0.95 -14.03
C HIS A 220 5.64 1.39 -13.00
N ILE A 221 4.64 0.56 -12.70
CA ILE A 221 3.70 0.89 -11.61
C ILE A 221 4.40 0.86 -10.25
N GLU A 222 5.27 -0.13 -10.02
CA GLU A 222 6.04 -0.20 -8.78
C GLU A 222 6.99 0.98 -8.62
N ASP A 223 7.70 1.37 -9.69
CA ASP A 223 8.66 2.45 -9.70
C ASP A 223 7.99 3.83 -9.56
N GLU A 224 6.86 4.07 -10.25
CA GLU A 224 6.18 5.38 -10.25
C GLU A 224 5.22 5.57 -9.06
N PHE A 225 4.56 4.51 -8.59
CA PHE A 225 3.50 4.60 -7.57
C PHE A 225 3.80 3.83 -6.28
N GLY A 226 4.87 3.02 -6.24
CA GLY A 226 5.23 2.24 -5.06
C GLY A 226 4.30 1.06 -4.77
N TYR A 227 3.50 0.61 -5.75
CA TYR A 227 2.59 -0.54 -5.61
C TYR A 227 3.14 -1.79 -6.28
N GLN A 228 3.08 -2.91 -5.58
CA GLN A 228 3.57 -4.17 -6.11
C GLN A 228 2.50 -4.97 -6.82
N PHE A 229 2.78 -5.27 -8.08
CA PHE A 229 1.91 -6.05 -8.95
C PHE A 229 2.47 -7.45 -9.13
N CYS A 230 1.68 -8.46 -8.80
CA CYS A 230 2.01 -9.80 -9.24
C CYS A 230 1.84 -9.90 -10.77
N ARG A 231 2.61 -10.80 -11.40
CA ARG A 231 2.56 -11.04 -12.84
C ARG A 231 1.15 -11.34 -13.36
N ASP A 232 0.35 -12.07 -12.58
CA ASP A 232 -1.01 -12.41 -12.98
C ASP A 232 -1.96 -11.19 -13.00
N PHE A 233 -1.74 -10.20 -12.13
CA PHE A 233 -2.50 -8.95 -12.17
C PHE A 233 -2.12 -8.11 -13.39
N SER A 234 -0.82 -8.00 -13.70
CA SER A 234 -0.34 -7.33 -14.91
C SER A 234 -0.87 -7.99 -16.18
N ARG A 235 -0.95 -9.32 -16.21
CA ARG A 235 -1.61 -10.07 -17.28
C ARG A 235 -3.10 -9.72 -17.38
N TYR A 236 -3.80 -9.65 -16.26
CA TYR A 236 -5.21 -9.26 -16.24
C TYR A 236 -5.42 -7.85 -16.80
N LEU A 237 -4.57 -6.90 -16.42
CA LEU A 237 -4.63 -5.53 -16.94
C LEU A 237 -4.39 -5.49 -18.44
N TYR A 238 -3.39 -6.23 -18.94
CA TYR A 238 -3.14 -6.31 -20.38
C TYR A 238 -4.36 -6.87 -21.14
N LEU A 239 -4.98 -7.95 -20.64
CA LEU A 239 -6.24 -8.48 -21.17
C LEU A 239 -7.37 -7.44 -21.10
N HIS A 240 -7.44 -6.68 -20.01
CA HIS A 240 -8.49 -5.69 -19.77
C HIS A 240 -8.40 -4.46 -20.70
N TYR A 241 -7.18 -4.01 -21.06
CA TYR A 241 -6.98 -2.77 -21.82
C TYR A 241 -6.62 -3.00 -23.29
N ILE A 242 -5.88 -4.07 -23.63
CA ILE A 242 -5.22 -4.21 -24.93
C ILE A 242 -5.83 -5.30 -25.82
N GLU A 243 -6.21 -6.46 -25.28
CA GLU A 243 -6.70 -7.56 -26.13
C GLU A 243 -8.11 -7.29 -26.69
N GLY A 244 -8.31 -7.61 -27.97
CA GLY A 244 -9.40 -7.11 -28.83
C GLY A 244 -10.84 -7.55 -28.53
N ASP A 245 -11.10 -8.30 -27.46
CA ASP A 245 -12.46 -8.59 -26.96
C ASP A 245 -12.71 -7.98 -25.57
N ALA A 246 -11.79 -7.12 -25.11
CA ALA A 246 -11.84 -6.54 -23.79
C ALA A 246 -13.09 -5.71 -23.54
N ALA A 247 -13.63 -5.02 -24.55
CA ALA A 247 -14.85 -4.22 -24.37
C ALA A 247 -16.05 -5.07 -23.94
N LYS A 248 -16.33 -6.15 -24.68
CA LYS A 248 -17.43 -7.06 -24.34
C LYS A 248 -17.16 -7.80 -23.04
N PHE A 249 -15.93 -8.27 -22.83
CA PHE A 249 -15.54 -8.91 -21.57
C PHE A 249 -15.73 -7.97 -20.37
N ARG A 250 -15.34 -6.69 -20.49
CA ARG A 250 -15.52 -5.68 -19.43
C ARG A 250 -16.98 -5.48 -19.10
N GLU A 251 -17.82 -5.27 -20.11
CA GLU A 251 -19.26 -5.09 -19.92
C GLU A 251 -19.93 -6.32 -19.27
N ASP A 252 -19.60 -7.52 -19.74
CA ASP A 252 -20.16 -8.76 -19.20
C ASP A 252 -19.67 -9.00 -17.76
N PHE A 253 -18.41 -8.67 -17.47
CA PHE A 253 -17.87 -8.69 -16.11
C PHE A 253 -18.56 -7.68 -15.19
N ASP A 254 -18.75 -6.44 -15.64
CA ASP A 254 -19.40 -5.39 -14.85
C ASP A 254 -20.86 -5.75 -14.54
N LYS A 255 -21.60 -6.29 -15.52
CA LYS A 255 -22.96 -6.78 -15.32
C LYS A 255 -23.01 -7.91 -14.28
N ALA A 256 -22.11 -8.88 -14.36
CA ALA A 256 -22.03 -9.97 -13.40
C ALA A 256 -21.62 -9.48 -12.01
N TYR A 257 -20.66 -8.54 -11.93
CA TYR A 257 -20.21 -7.97 -10.66
C TYR A 257 -21.32 -7.19 -9.94
N ILE A 258 -22.06 -6.34 -10.66
CA ILE A 258 -23.21 -5.61 -10.11
C ILE A 258 -24.29 -6.58 -9.63
N LYS A 259 -24.58 -7.62 -10.42
CA LYS A 259 -25.62 -8.63 -10.10
C LYS A 259 -25.36 -9.36 -8.78
N TYR A 260 -24.10 -9.51 -8.38
CA TYR A 260 -23.71 -10.25 -7.17
C TYR A 260 -23.14 -9.36 -6.06
N LEU A 261 -23.19 -8.03 -6.18
CA LEU A 261 -22.50 -7.11 -5.27
C LEU A 261 -22.86 -7.29 -3.78
N ASP A 262 -24.07 -7.78 -3.48
CA ASP A 262 -24.58 -7.99 -2.12
C ASP A 262 -24.04 -9.25 -1.44
N PHE A 263 -23.27 -10.09 -2.14
CA PHE A 263 -22.66 -11.29 -1.59
C PHE A 263 -21.24 -11.04 -1.09
N SER A 264 -20.72 -11.94 -0.26
CA SER A 264 -19.31 -11.89 0.17
C SER A 264 -18.36 -11.98 -1.03
N THR A 265 -17.17 -11.38 -0.93
CA THR A 265 -16.17 -11.35 -2.02
C THR A 265 -15.88 -12.75 -2.60
N GLN A 266 -15.76 -13.76 -1.74
CA GLN A 266 -15.55 -15.14 -2.17
C GLN A 266 -16.74 -15.66 -2.98
N LYS A 267 -17.96 -15.41 -2.50
CA LYS A 267 -19.17 -15.85 -3.17
C LYS A 267 -19.40 -15.15 -4.50
N VAL A 268 -19.13 -13.84 -4.55
CA VAL A 268 -19.09 -13.06 -5.80
C VAL A 268 -18.15 -13.70 -6.80
N SER A 269 -16.93 -14.05 -6.37
CA SER A 269 -15.95 -14.67 -7.24
C SER A 269 -16.46 -15.99 -7.83
N GLU A 270 -17.02 -16.89 -7.01
CA GLU A 270 -17.57 -18.17 -7.47
C GLU A 270 -18.74 -17.99 -8.47
N LEU A 271 -19.62 -17.02 -8.21
CA LEU A 271 -20.80 -16.78 -9.03
C LEU A 271 -20.42 -16.19 -10.39
N ILE A 272 -19.51 -15.20 -10.42
CA ILE A 272 -18.99 -14.63 -11.67
C ILE A 272 -18.21 -15.67 -12.48
N GLU A 273 -17.39 -16.50 -11.81
CA GLU A 273 -16.63 -17.59 -12.46
C GLU A 273 -17.57 -18.52 -13.23
N LYS A 274 -18.69 -18.91 -12.62
CA LYS A 274 -19.72 -19.77 -13.23
C LYS A 274 -20.51 -19.07 -14.33
N ASP A 275 -20.90 -17.81 -14.11
CA ASP A 275 -21.73 -17.04 -15.06
C ASP A 275 -20.98 -16.77 -16.36
N LEU A 276 -19.71 -16.35 -16.26
CA LEU A 276 -18.89 -15.99 -17.41
C LEU A 276 -17.99 -17.12 -17.93
N LYS A 277 -17.96 -18.26 -17.23
CA LYS A 277 -17.09 -19.42 -17.55
C LYS A 277 -15.62 -19.02 -17.68
N ILE A 278 -15.15 -18.15 -16.79
CA ILE A 278 -13.77 -17.65 -16.76
C ILE A 278 -12.96 -18.34 -15.67
N ASN A 279 -11.64 -18.18 -15.66
CA ASN A 279 -10.78 -18.73 -14.61
C ASN A 279 -10.88 -17.89 -13.32
N ARG A 280 -10.88 -18.57 -12.16
CA ARG A 280 -10.80 -17.96 -10.81
C ARG A 280 -9.81 -16.80 -10.66
N LYS A 281 -8.62 -16.88 -11.28
CA LYS A 281 -7.62 -15.78 -11.25
C LYS A 281 -8.14 -14.53 -11.96
N VAL A 282 -8.71 -14.69 -13.15
CA VAL A 282 -9.30 -13.57 -13.92
C VAL A 282 -10.43 -12.92 -13.11
N CYS A 283 -11.24 -13.74 -12.44
CA CYS A 283 -12.29 -13.25 -11.55
C CYS A 283 -11.74 -12.45 -10.37
N ARG A 284 -10.77 -13.01 -9.63
CA ARG A 284 -10.09 -12.32 -8.52
C ARG A 284 -9.55 -10.96 -8.91
N TYR A 285 -8.81 -10.89 -10.02
CA TYR A 285 -8.20 -9.63 -10.48
C TYR A 285 -9.22 -8.66 -11.07
N GLY A 286 -10.29 -9.16 -11.68
CA GLY A 286 -11.40 -8.32 -12.10
C GLY A 286 -12.11 -7.66 -10.93
N ILE A 287 -12.36 -8.41 -9.85
CA ILE A 287 -12.91 -7.85 -8.60
C ILE A 287 -11.96 -6.80 -8.02
N TRP A 288 -10.67 -7.09 -7.92
CA TRP A 288 -9.68 -6.13 -7.42
C TRP A 288 -9.69 -4.83 -8.21
N LEU A 289 -9.74 -4.90 -9.53
CA LEU A 289 -9.77 -3.70 -10.35
C LEU A 289 -11.03 -2.85 -10.10
N ARG A 290 -12.20 -3.48 -9.89
CA ARG A 290 -13.44 -2.76 -9.57
C ARG A 290 -13.39 -2.12 -8.19
N GLU A 291 -12.79 -2.78 -7.20
CA GLU A 291 -12.58 -2.20 -5.88
C GLU A 291 -11.62 -1.01 -5.93
N ILE A 292 -10.55 -1.10 -6.73
CA ILE A 292 -9.63 0.01 -6.98
C ILE A 292 -10.39 1.19 -7.62
N PHE A 293 -11.20 0.94 -8.65
CA PHE A 293 -12.00 1.98 -9.30
C PHE A 293 -13.04 2.57 -8.35
N GLN A 294 -13.75 1.75 -7.58
CA GLN A 294 -14.73 2.20 -6.60
C GLN A 294 -14.10 3.11 -5.55
N ARG A 295 -12.90 2.79 -5.07
CA ARG A 295 -12.15 3.63 -4.12
C ARG A 295 -11.64 4.92 -4.76
N THR A 296 -11.17 4.85 -6.00
CA THR A 296 -10.54 5.97 -6.71
C THR A 296 -11.57 6.97 -7.23
N TYR A 297 -12.64 6.48 -7.85
CA TYR A 297 -13.61 7.28 -8.63
C TYR A 297 -15.02 7.28 -8.03
N GLY A 298 -15.28 6.50 -6.98
CA GLY A 298 -16.62 6.33 -6.41
C GLY A 298 -17.57 5.46 -7.23
N LYS A 299 -17.09 4.80 -8.29
CA LYS A 299 -17.84 3.90 -9.17
C LYS A 299 -16.96 2.75 -9.65
N ILE A 300 -17.56 1.64 -10.05
CA ILE A 300 -16.84 0.42 -10.48
C ILE A 300 -16.20 0.53 -11.88
N THR A 301 -16.35 1.68 -12.56
CA THR A 301 -15.83 1.90 -13.91
C THR A 301 -14.88 3.09 -13.95
N GLU A 302 -13.89 3.01 -14.84
CA GLU A 302 -12.94 4.09 -15.06
C GLU A 302 -13.59 5.27 -15.83
N PRO A 303 -13.27 6.53 -15.50
CA PRO A 303 -13.64 7.68 -16.31
C PRO A 303 -13.15 7.57 -17.78
N PRO A 304 -13.99 7.89 -18.79
CA PRO A 304 -13.61 7.91 -20.20
C PRO A 304 -12.35 8.75 -20.50
N GLU A 305 -12.12 9.79 -19.70
CA GLU A 305 -11.00 10.72 -19.83
C GLU A 305 -9.63 10.03 -19.70
N ASN A 306 -9.57 8.90 -18.99
CA ASN A 306 -8.34 8.14 -18.84
C ASN A 306 -8.00 7.31 -20.09
N PHE A 307 -8.99 7.01 -20.94
CA PHE A 307 -8.78 6.33 -22.22
C PHE A 307 -8.39 7.30 -23.34
N LEU A 308 -8.51 8.62 -23.10
CA LEU A 308 -8.05 9.65 -24.04
C LEU A 308 -6.53 9.67 -24.04
N TYR A 309 -5.94 8.79 -24.86
CA TYR A 309 -4.50 8.73 -25.05
C TYR A 309 -4.01 10.04 -25.67
N THR A 310 -3.09 10.72 -24.98
CA THR A 310 -2.34 11.85 -25.53
C THR A 310 -1.12 11.27 -26.23
N ASP A 311 -1.09 11.32 -27.56
CA ASP A 311 0.14 11.05 -28.31
C ASP A 311 1.20 12.08 -27.88
N HIS A 312 2.21 11.63 -27.16
CA HIS A 312 3.44 12.37 -26.88
C HIS A 312 4.62 11.55 -27.40
#